data_AF-A0A9D6DMV4-F1
#
_entry.id   AF-A0A9D6DMV4-F1
#
_cell.length_a   1.000
_cell.length_b   1.000
_cell.length_c   1.000
_cell.angle_alpha   90.00
_cell.angle_beta   90.00
_cell.angle_gamma   90.00
#
_symmetry.space_group_name_H-M   'P 1'
#
loop_
_entity.id
_entity.type
_entity.pdbx_description
1 polymer ?
#
loop_
_entity_poly.entity_id
_entity_poly.type
_entity_poly.pdbx_seq_one_letter_code
_entity_poly.pdbx_strand_id
1 'polypeptide(L)'
;IRDRIRRKHWLDPDTPIPTPWSLVLEFSDNGIGSYTHTSDYAEKVGLFAGAYSFSNGWYRPKLNCAMRGERAWGEEQLPFCEVCREALVLEIYRHVDPTAEVGVTIGDTVTVFSINPPAPTDHNLKIQWLVDSLVVPNQTSNQLKVTDTGIGYGRHTVMVQVVDTTEFVRKDAEGLLLRSLEWRPVVFYPQPDFSGDGKVDFDDFFLFADAFGRAKSPITERYDLDWDGAIDFTDFFLFADAFGK
;
A
#
# COMPACT_ATOMS: atom_id res chain seq x y z
N ILE A 1 22.60 9.76 27.09
CA ILE A 1 22.46 8.29 26.86
C ILE A 1 21.27 7.99 25.96
N ARG A 2 20.05 8.45 26.30
CA ARG A 2 18.82 8.22 25.51
C ARG A 2 18.96 8.45 24.00
N ASP A 3 19.60 9.54 23.58
CA ASP A 3 19.72 9.88 22.16
C ASP A 3 20.53 8.89 21.31
N ARG A 4 21.37 8.08 21.95
CA ARG A 4 22.19 7.06 21.30
C ARG A 4 21.47 5.71 21.19
N ILE A 5 20.27 5.57 21.75
CA ILE A 5 19.49 4.33 21.68
C ILE A 5 18.84 4.24 20.30
N ARG A 6 19.15 3.17 19.56
CA ARG A 6 18.72 2.96 18.16
C ARG A 6 17.21 3.11 17.96
N ARG A 7 16.41 2.63 18.92
CA ARG A 7 14.94 2.57 18.86
C ARG A 7 14.30 3.53 19.87
N LYS A 8 14.91 4.70 20.08
CA LYS A 8 14.48 5.67 21.10
C LYS A 8 13.05 6.22 20.91
N HIS A 9 12.50 6.16 19.70
CA HIS A 9 11.12 6.58 19.40
C HIS A 9 10.04 5.68 20.02
N TRP A 10 10.43 4.51 20.52
CA TRP A 10 9.55 3.65 21.32
C TRP A 10 9.64 3.91 22.82
N LEU A 11 10.67 4.64 23.30
CA LEU A 11 10.85 4.88 24.72
C LEU A 11 9.90 5.98 25.19
N ASP A 12 9.10 5.67 26.22
CA ASP A 12 8.36 6.70 26.95
C ASP A 12 9.36 7.66 27.63
N PRO A 13 9.09 8.99 27.64
CA PRO A 13 9.99 9.99 28.22
C PRO A 13 10.41 9.66 29.66
N ASP A 14 9.49 9.12 30.45
CA ASP A 14 9.66 8.87 31.88
C ASP A 14 10.25 7.49 32.20
N THR A 15 10.39 6.57 31.23
CA THR A 15 10.94 5.22 31.48
C THR A 15 12.42 5.33 31.84
N PRO A 16 12.89 4.94 33.05
CA PRO A 16 14.28 5.09 33.46
C PRO A 16 15.27 4.36 32.55
N ILE A 17 16.50 4.89 32.43
CA ILE A 17 17.54 4.35 31.55
C ILE A 17 18.89 4.28 32.29
N PRO A 18 19.48 3.08 32.52
CA PRO A 18 18.91 1.76 32.24
C PRO A 18 17.58 1.50 32.97
N THR A 19 16.72 0.68 32.38
CA THR A 19 15.41 0.37 32.96
C THR A 19 15.58 -0.69 34.05
N PRO A 20 15.16 -0.41 35.30
CA PRO A 20 15.40 -1.30 36.43
C PRO A 20 14.58 -2.58 36.29
N TRP A 21 15.18 -3.70 36.67
CA TRP A 21 14.51 -4.99 36.80
C TRP A 21 15.26 -5.84 37.83
N SER A 22 14.58 -6.84 38.38
CA SER A 22 15.14 -7.78 39.35
C SER A 22 14.79 -9.21 39.00
N LEU A 23 15.58 -10.16 39.51
CA LEU A 23 15.28 -11.58 39.49
C LEU A 23 14.73 -11.95 40.86
N VAL A 24 13.49 -12.45 40.90
CA VAL A 24 12.82 -12.86 42.14
C VAL A 24 12.65 -14.37 42.13
N LEU A 25 12.94 -15.04 43.25
CA LEU A 25 12.64 -16.46 43.44
C LEU A 25 11.26 -16.59 44.08
N GLU A 26 10.32 -17.16 43.34
CA GLU A 26 8.96 -17.40 43.80
C GLU A 26 8.74 -18.91 43.95
N PHE A 27 8.05 -19.31 45.02
CA PHE A 27 7.72 -20.72 45.27
C PHE A 27 6.25 -20.96 44.94
N SER A 28 5.98 -22.01 44.16
CA SER A 28 4.61 -22.50 43.95
C SER A 28 4.06 -23.17 45.22
N ASP A 29 2.74 -23.39 45.28
CA ASP A 29 2.06 -24.07 46.39
C ASP A 29 2.63 -25.48 46.67
N ASN A 30 3.24 -26.12 45.67
CA ASN A 30 3.89 -27.43 45.78
C ASN A 30 5.38 -27.34 46.19
N GLY A 31 5.87 -26.15 46.57
CA GLY A 31 7.25 -25.93 47.02
C GLY A 31 8.31 -25.86 45.91
N ILE A 32 7.90 -25.81 44.64
CA ILE A 32 8.83 -25.68 43.50
C ILE A 32 9.14 -24.20 43.30
N GLY A 33 10.42 -23.83 43.42
CA GLY A 33 10.93 -22.48 43.18
C GLY A 33 11.18 -22.18 41.70
N SER A 34 10.77 -21.00 41.24
CA SER A 34 11.06 -20.46 39.91
C SER A 34 11.67 -19.06 40.02
N TYR A 35 12.71 -18.81 39.22
CA TYR A 35 13.26 -17.47 39.06
C TYR A 35 12.46 -16.70 37.99
N THR A 36 11.90 -15.57 38.38
CA THR A 36 11.08 -14.72 37.50
C THR A 36 11.72 -13.33 37.38
N HIS A 37 11.80 -12.83 36.16
CA HIS A 37 12.23 -11.47 35.88
C HIS A 37 11.07 -10.50 36.15
N THR A 38 11.26 -9.52 37.03
CA THR A 38 10.21 -8.56 37.41
C THR A 38 10.69 -7.11 37.27
N SER A 39 9.75 -6.20 37.00
CA SER A 39 9.99 -4.76 36.89
C SER A 39 8.66 -4.00 36.91
N ASP A 40 8.61 -2.83 37.56
CA ASP A 40 7.49 -1.89 37.44
C ASP A 40 7.29 -1.37 36.00
N TYR A 41 8.30 -1.56 35.15
CA TYR A 41 8.32 -1.15 33.76
C TYR A 41 8.20 -2.35 32.79
N ALA A 42 7.82 -3.54 33.27
CA ALA A 42 7.77 -4.77 32.46
C ALA A 42 7.01 -4.60 31.14
N GLU A 43 5.90 -3.87 31.19
CA GLU A 43 5.04 -3.58 30.03
C GLU A 43 5.50 -2.38 29.19
N LYS A 44 6.58 -1.70 29.57
CA LYS A 44 7.13 -0.55 28.84
C LYS A 44 8.30 -0.96 27.96
N VAL A 45 8.46 -0.27 26.83
CA VAL A 45 9.73 -0.33 26.09
C VAL A 45 10.78 0.45 26.88
N GLY A 46 11.89 -0.21 27.17
CA GLY A 46 12.96 0.31 28.01
C GLY A 46 14.35 -0.05 27.50
N LEU A 47 15.34 0.11 28.37
CA LEU A 47 16.72 -0.31 28.17
C LEU A 47 17.12 -1.26 29.31
N PHE A 48 16.58 -2.47 29.29
CA PHE A 48 16.82 -3.49 30.31
C PHE A 48 18.20 -4.11 30.13
N ALA A 49 19.05 -4.05 31.15
CA ALA A 49 20.36 -4.70 31.13
C ALA A 49 20.22 -6.23 31.03
N GLY A 50 21.09 -6.89 30.29
CA GLY A 50 21.05 -8.33 30.08
C GLY A 50 20.57 -8.71 28.69
N ALA A 51 21.48 -9.11 27.81
CA ALA A 51 21.19 -9.65 26.49
C ALA A 51 22.39 -10.42 25.92
N TYR A 52 22.17 -11.30 24.95
CA TYR A 52 23.24 -12.04 24.25
C TYR A 52 24.20 -12.78 25.22
N SER A 53 23.64 -13.39 26.27
CA SER A 53 24.37 -14.07 27.35
C SER A 53 25.27 -13.18 28.23
N PHE A 54 25.21 -11.86 28.08
CA PHE A 54 25.89 -10.90 28.95
C PHE A 54 24.90 -10.24 29.89
N SER A 55 25.19 -10.24 31.19
CA SER A 55 24.36 -9.60 32.22
C SER A 55 24.51 -8.06 32.25
N ASN A 56 25.63 -7.53 31.76
CA ASN A 56 25.94 -6.10 31.75
C ASN A 56 26.51 -5.67 30.40
N GLY A 57 26.41 -4.36 30.09
CA GLY A 57 26.93 -3.76 28.85
C GLY A 57 26.08 -4.03 27.60
N TRP A 58 25.22 -5.06 27.64
CA TRP A 58 24.23 -5.38 26.62
C TRP A 58 22.82 -5.14 27.15
N TYR A 59 21.95 -4.65 26.28
CA TYR A 59 20.61 -4.22 26.66
C TYR A 59 19.56 -4.75 25.69
N ARG A 60 18.34 -4.99 26.20
CA ARG A 60 17.17 -5.41 25.43
C ARG A 60 16.03 -4.38 25.59
N PRO A 61 15.15 -4.28 24.57
CA PRO A 61 14.10 -3.25 24.54
C PRO A 61 12.90 -3.55 25.47
N LYS A 62 12.71 -4.79 25.89
CA LYS A 62 11.57 -5.23 26.72
C LYS A 62 12.06 -6.23 27.75
N LEU A 63 11.44 -6.26 28.93
CA LEU A 63 11.79 -7.23 29.98
C LEU A 63 11.69 -8.66 29.45
N ASN A 64 10.56 -8.96 28.80
CA ASN A 64 10.20 -10.25 28.21
C ASN A 64 9.83 -10.09 26.73
N CYS A 65 10.27 -11.02 25.88
CA CYS A 65 10.01 -11.01 24.44
C CYS A 65 10.30 -12.41 23.87
N ALA A 66 9.57 -12.82 22.82
CA ALA A 66 9.84 -14.01 22.02
C ALA A 66 11.34 -14.24 21.73
N MET A 67 12.08 -13.19 21.35
CA MET A 67 13.52 -13.26 21.01
C MET A 67 14.42 -13.67 22.17
N ARG A 68 13.92 -13.61 23.41
CA ARG A 68 14.65 -14.01 24.61
C ARG A 68 14.50 -15.51 24.90
N GLY A 69 13.46 -16.16 24.37
CA GLY A 69 13.20 -17.58 24.53
C GLY A 69 12.67 -18.01 25.91
N GLU A 70 12.53 -17.09 26.87
CA GLU A 70 11.94 -17.42 28.17
C GLU A 70 10.42 -17.47 28.03
N ARG A 71 9.80 -18.60 28.38
CA ARG A 71 8.35 -18.73 28.45
C ARG A 71 7.86 -18.11 29.76
N ALA A 72 6.76 -17.37 29.72
CA ALA A 72 5.96 -17.20 30.94
C ALA A 72 5.35 -18.57 31.27
N TRP A 73 5.40 -18.99 32.54
CA TRP A 73 4.84 -20.27 32.97
C TRP A 73 3.35 -20.35 32.60
N GLY A 74 3.00 -21.25 31.68
CA GLY A 74 1.62 -21.45 31.21
C GLY A 74 1.28 -20.87 29.84
N GLU A 75 2.18 -20.10 29.20
CA GLU A 75 1.97 -19.59 27.83
C GLU A 75 2.77 -20.41 26.79
N GLU A 76 2.12 -20.77 25.67
CA GLU A 76 2.77 -21.54 24.58
C GLU A 76 3.93 -20.80 23.93
N GLN A 77 3.87 -19.46 23.82
CA GLN A 77 4.93 -18.63 23.27
C GLN A 77 4.73 -17.15 23.63
N LEU A 78 5.78 -16.47 24.15
CA LEU A 78 5.74 -15.02 24.33
C LEU A 78 5.63 -14.30 22.97
N PRO A 79 4.86 -13.20 22.85
CA PRO A 79 4.85 -12.40 21.63
C PRO A 79 6.16 -11.64 21.41
N PHE A 80 6.40 -11.21 20.17
CA PHE A 80 7.44 -10.23 19.87
C PHE A 80 7.08 -8.90 20.53
N CYS A 81 8.06 -8.25 21.19
CA CYS A 81 7.87 -6.89 21.70
C CYS A 81 7.72 -5.91 20.54
N GLU A 82 7.26 -4.70 20.85
CA GLU A 82 7.01 -3.62 19.90
C GLU A 82 8.21 -3.32 19.01
N VAL A 83 9.41 -3.27 19.59
CA VAL A 83 10.66 -3.02 18.84
C VAL A 83 11.00 -4.16 17.88
N CYS A 84 10.75 -5.40 18.30
CA CYS A 84 10.98 -6.58 17.44
C CYS A 84 9.93 -6.66 16.32
N ARG A 85 8.66 -6.37 16.62
CA ARG A 85 7.58 -6.31 15.62
C ARG A 85 7.86 -5.26 14.56
N GLU A 86 8.22 -4.03 14.95
CA GLU A 86 8.60 -2.98 14.00
C GLU A 86 9.75 -3.46 13.10
N ALA A 87 10.79 -4.04 13.68
CA ALA A 87 11.94 -4.52 12.90
C ALA A 87 11.55 -5.63 11.93
N LEU A 88 10.68 -6.55 12.33
CA LEU A 88 10.22 -7.66 11.48
C LEU A 88 9.33 -7.16 10.34
N VAL A 89 8.37 -6.27 10.63
CA VAL A 89 7.49 -5.68 9.61
C VAL A 89 8.31 -4.92 8.57
N LEU A 90 9.23 -4.05 9.00
CA LEU A 90 10.11 -3.32 8.08
C LEU A 90 10.96 -4.27 7.23
N GLU A 91 11.45 -5.37 7.80
CA GLU A 91 12.22 -6.35 7.03
C GLU A 91 11.35 -7.08 6.00
N ILE A 92 10.11 -7.46 6.34
CA ILE A 92 9.17 -8.05 5.37
C ILE A 92 8.97 -7.11 4.19
N TYR A 93 8.73 -5.82 4.43
CA TYR A 93 8.52 -4.81 3.38
C TYR A 93 9.79 -4.46 2.56
N ARG A 94 10.97 -4.95 2.96
CA ARG A 94 12.17 -4.91 2.09
C ARG A 94 12.18 -6.00 1.04
N HIS A 95 11.48 -7.11 1.28
CA HIS A 95 11.43 -8.26 0.39
C HIS A 95 10.08 -8.42 -0.32
N VAL A 96 9.03 -7.75 0.17
CA VAL A 96 7.67 -7.78 -0.39
C VAL A 96 7.31 -6.42 -0.95
N ASP A 97 6.88 -6.40 -2.21
CA ASP A 97 6.28 -5.22 -2.83
C ASP A 97 4.75 -5.23 -2.58
N PRO A 98 4.18 -4.29 -1.79
CA PRO A 98 2.75 -4.20 -1.56
C PRO A 98 1.94 -3.77 -2.78
N THR A 99 2.54 -3.64 -3.97
CA THR A 99 1.80 -3.46 -5.24
C THR A 99 1.83 -4.71 -6.12
N ALA A 100 2.37 -5.84 -5.62
CA ALA A 100 2.66 -7.03 -6.43
C ALA A 100 1.47 -7.47 -7.31
N GLU A 101 1.82 -8.03 -8.47
CA GLU A 101 0.90 -8.39 -9.57
C GLU A 101 0.06 -7.21 -10.07
N VAL A 102 0.54 -6.64 -11.18
CA VAL A 102 -0.04 -5.47 -11.82
C VAL A 102 -0.66 -5.89 -13.15
N GLY A 103 -1.88 -5.44 -13.40
CA GLY A 103 -2.59 -5.69 -14.65
C GLY A 103 -3.13 -4.41 -15.27
N VAL A 104 -3.20 -4.42 -16.61
CA VAL A 104 -4.05 -3.51 -17.37
C VAL A 104 -4.89 -4.37 -18.29
N THR A 105 -6.20 -4.35 -18.09
CA THR A 105 -7.15 -4.97 -19.00
C THR A 105 -7.74 -3.87 -19.86
N ILE A 106 -7.45 -3.90 -21.15
CA ILE A 106 -8.07 -3.03 -22.14
C ILE A 106 -9.25 -3.84 -22.68
N GLY A 107 -10.44 -3.58 -22.14
CA GLY A 107 -11.68 -4.06 -22.73
C GLY A 107 -12.14 -3.12 -23.84
N ASP A 108 -12.99 -3.62 -24.71
CA ASP A 108 -13.50 -2.85 -25.86
C ASP A 108 -14.24 -1.58 -25.41
N THR A 109 -14.97 -1.64 -24.29
CA THR A 109 -15.73 -0.52 -23.72
C THR A 109 -15.12 0.11 -22.46
N VAL A 110 -14.12 -0.52 -21.83
CA VAL A 110 -13.54 0.01 -20.60
C VAL A 110 -12.09 -0.42 -20.41
N THR A 111 -11.22 0.54 -20.07
CA THR A 111 -9.88 0.25 -19.57
C THR A 111 -9.93 0.10 -18.05
N VAL A 112 -9.38 -1.00 -17.55
CA VAL A 112 -9.31 -1.32 -16.12
C VAL A 112 -7.86 -1.52 -15.71
N PHE A 113 -7.41 -0.75 -14.73
CA PHE A 113 -6.15 -0.96 -14.03
C PHE A 113 -6.39 -1.84 -12.82
N SER A 114 -5.49 -2.78 -12.55
CA SER A 114 -5.60 -3.66 -11.40
C SER A 114 -4.27 -3.87 -10.69
N ILE A 115 -4.37 -4.06 -9.37
CA ILE A 115 -3.28 -4.51 -8.49
C ILE A 115 -3.77 -5.69 -7.65
N ASN A 116 -2.86 -6.57 -7.24
CA ASN A 116 -3.16 -7.68 -6.34
C ASN A 116 -2.19 -7.71 -5.14
N PRO A 117 -2.30 -6.71 -4.25
CA PRO A 117 -1.33 -6.51 -3.21
C PRO A 117 -1.36 -7.67 -2.19
N PRO A 118 -0.20 -8.23 -1.79
CA PRO A 118 -0.13 -9.26 -0.77
C PRO A 118 -0.45 -8.63 0.60
N ALA A 119 -1.71 -8.73 1.01
CA ALA A 119 -2.21 -8.09 2.23
C ALA A 119 -1.94 -8.93 3.49
N PRO A 120 -1.60 -8.28 4.62
CA PRO A 120 -1.62 -8.92 5.94
C PRO A 120 -3.01 -9.51 6.27
N THR A 121 -3.06 -10.58 7.05
CA THR A 121 -4.34 -11.25 7.37
C THR A 121 -5.18 -10.54 8.44
N ASP A 122 -4.59 -9.61 9.17
CA ASP A 122 -5.18 -8.96 10.34
C ASP A 122 -5.77 -7.57 10.04
N HIS A 123 -5.46 -6.98 8.89
CA HIS A 123 -6.01 -5.68 8.47
C HIS A 123 -5.91 -5.48 6.95
N ASN A 124 -6.63 -4.48 6.44
CA ASN A 124 -6.61 -4.12 5.03
C ASN A 124 -5.57 -3.04 4.73
N LEU A 125 -4.92 -3.13 3.57
CA LEU A 125 -4.10 -2.06 3.02
C LEU A 125 -5.00 -0.91 2.54
N LYS A 126 -4.55 0.34 2.71
CA LYS A 126 -5.22 1.52 2.16
C LYS A 126 -4.75 1.76 0.74
N ILE A 127 -5.70 1.86 -0.18
CA ILE A 127 -5.45 2.08 -1.61
C ILE A 127 -6.07 3.43 -2.00
N GLN A 128 -5.35 4.21 -2.81
CA GLN A 128 -5.86 5.44 -3.40
C GLN A 128 -5.34 5.57 -4.83
N TRP A 129 -6.25 5.73 -5.79
CA TRP A 129 -5.91 6.01 -7.18
C TRP A 129 -5.78 7.51 -7.45
N LEU A 130 -4.86 7.85 -8.35
CA LEU A 130 -4.62 9.20 -8.83
C LEU A 130 -4.56 9.19 -10.36
N VAL A 131 -5.05 10.25 -10.99
CA VAL A 131 -4.87 10.51 -12.41
C VAL A 131 -4.27 11.91 -12.58
N ASP A 132 -3.21 12.02 -13.36
CA ASP A 132 -2.44 13.26 -13.54
C ASP A 132 -2.04 13.90 -12.21
N SER A 133 -1.66 13.06 -11.25
CA SER A 133 -1.32 13.42 -9.86
C SER A 133 -2.48 13.96 -9.01
N LEU A 134 -3.72 13.96 -9.53
CA LEU A 134 -4.92 14.33 -8.78
C LEU A 134 -5.61 13.08 -8.23
N VAL A 135 -6.00 13.15 -6.96
CA VAL A 135 -6.76 12.08 -6.29
C VAL A 135 -8.09 11.86 -6.99
N VAL A 136 -8.37 10.62 -7.38
CA VAL A 136 -9.70 10.26 -7.90
C VAL A 136 -10.61 9.94 -6.71
N PRO A 137 -11.68 10.71 -6.46
CA PRO A 137 -12.52 10.53 -5.28
C PRO A 137 -13.15 9.14 -5.21
N ASN A 138 -13.18 8.55 -4.02
CA ASN A 138 -13.80 7.26 -3.73
C ASN A 138 -13.23 6.06 -4.51
N GLN A 139 -12.10 6.22 -5.21
CA GLN A 139 -11.40 5.12 -5.89
C GLN A 139 -10.34 4.52 -4.97
N THR A 140 -10.78 3.56 -4.15
CA THR A 140 -9.97 2.91 -3.11
C THR A 140 -9.94 1.38 -3.23
N SER A 141 -10.41 0.84 -4.35
CA SER A 141 -10.43 -0.60 -4.61
C SER A 141 -9.14 -1.08 -5.28
N ASN A 142 -8.94 -2.40 -5.37
CA ASN A 142 -7.83 -3.02 -6.12
C ASN A 142 -7.91 -2.78 -7.64
N GLN A 143 -9.00 -2.18 -8.12
CA GLN A 143 -9.21 -1.85 -9.52
C GLN A 143 -9.60 -0.39 -9.69
N LEU A 144 -9.19 0.18 -10.82
CA LEU A 144 -9.67 1.46 -11.32
C LEU A 144 -10.22 1.27 -12.72
N LYS A 145 -11.52 1.54 -12.89
CA LYS A 145 -12.12 1.69 -14.20
C LYS A 145 -11.98 3.14 -14.63
N VAL A 146 -11.48 3.36 -15.84
CA VAL A 146 -11.27 4.71 -16.37
C VAL A 146 -12.56 5.53 -16.41
N THR A 147 -13.71 4.90 -16.68
CA THR A 147 -15.02 5.55 -16.65
C THR A 147 -15.36 6.20 -15.31
N ASP A 148 -14.80 5.69 -14.22
CA ASP A 148 -15.13 6.14 -12.87
C ASP A 148 -14.28 7.35 -12.42
N THR A 149 -13.37 7.79 -13.28
CA THR A 149 -12.45 8.90 -12.99
C THR A 149 -12.99 10.26 -13.41
N GLY A 150 -13.98 10.31 -14.31
CA GLY A 150 -14.52 11.55 -14.87
C GLY A 150 -13.50 12.36 -15.69
N ILE A 151 -12.39 11.74 -16.10
CA ILE A 151 -11.37 12.38 -16.92
C ILE A 151 -11.77 12.43 -18.38
N GLY A 152 -11.33 13.48 -19.06
CA GLY A 152 -11.47 13.61 -20.51
C GLY A 152 -10.58 12.61 -21.26
N TYR A 153 -10.78 12.54 -22.57
CA TYR A 153 -9.92 11.77 -23.45
C TYR A 153 -8.55 12.46 -23.64
N GLY A 154 -7.54 11.68 -24.02
CA GLY A 154 -6.19 12.17 -24.25
C GLY A 154 -5.12 11.38 -23.50
N ARG A 155 -3.94 11.99 -23.30
CA ARG A 155 -2.81 11.37 -22.61
C ARG A 155 -2.85 11.69 -21.13
N HIS A 156 -2.84 10.64 -20.32
CA HIS A 156 -2.89 10.73 -18.87
C HIS A 156 -1.83 9.86 -18.22
N THR A 157 -1.57 10.16 -16.96
CA THR A 157 -0.79 9.31 -16.06
C THR A 157 -1.72 8.72 -15.03
N VAL A 158 -1.76 7.40 -14.92
CA VAL A 158 -2.50 6.71 -13.86
C VAL A 158 -1.51 6.28 -12.79
N MET A 159 -1.85 6.51 -11.53
CA MET A 159 -1.04 6.11 -10.39
C MET A 159 -1.92 5.48 -9.31
N VAL A 160 -1.37 4.51 -8.59
CA VAL A 160 -1.97 3.96 -7.38
C VAL A 160 -0.99 4.09 -6.22
N GLN A 161 -1.49 4.52 -5.08
CA GLN A 161 -0.78 4.50 -3.80
C GLN A 161 -1.35 3.39 -2.93
N VAL A 162 -0.47 2.54 -2.43
CA VAL A 162 -0.81 1.47 -1.48
C VAL A 162 -0.05 1.70 -0.19
N VAL A 163 -0.78 1.73 0.93
CA VAL A 163 -0.24 2.04 2.26
C VAL A 163 -0.67 0.98 3.27
N ASP A 164 0.30 0.38 3.96
CA ASP A 164 0.05 -0.35 5.20
C ASP A 164 -0.02 0.65 6.37
N THR A 165 -1.12 0.62 7.13
CA THR A 165 -1.32 1.50 8.29
C THR A 165 -1.20 0.77 9.63
N THR A 166 -0.46 -0.34 9.67
CA THR A 166 -0.20 -1.10 10.87
C THR A 166 0.41 -0.23 11.97
N GLU A 167 -0.10 -0.38 13.19
CA GLU A 167 0.44 0.30 14.36
C GLU A 167 1.77 -0.30 14.84
N PHE A 168 2.20 -1.43 14.25
CA PHE A 168 3.45 -2.09 14.60
C PHE A 168 4.68 -1.30 14.17
N VAL A 169 4.55 -0.33 13.26
CA VAL A 169 5.65 0.53 12.81
C VAL A 169 5.37 1.97 13.22
N ARG A 170 6.13 2.47 14.20
CA ARG A 170 6.06 3.89 14.61
C ARG A 170 6.95 4.78 13.75
N LYS A 171 8.05 4.22 13.25
CA LYS A 171 9.01 4.96 12.42
C LYS A 171 9.42 4.16 11.21
N ASP A 172 8.94 4.60 10.06
CA ASP A 172 9.36 4.15 8.74
C ASP A 172 10.26 5.20 8.09
N ALA A 173 11.57 5.10 8.31
CA ALA A 173 12.53 6.08 7.81
C ALA A 173 12.81 5.93 6.30
N GLU A 174 12.50 4.76 5.74
CA GLU A 174 12.78 4.39 4.35
C GLU A 174 11.52 4.48 3.47
N GLY A 175 10.35 4.75 4.06
CA GLY A 175 9.07 4.78 3.33
C GLY A 175 8.70 3.41 2.76
N LEU A 176 9.00 2.34 3.50
CA LEU A 176 8.75 0.95 3.09
C LEU A 176 7.26 0.59 3.07
N LEU A 177 6.45 1.18 3.94
CA LEU A 177 5.02 0.88 4.06
C LEU A 177 4.14 1.61 3.04
N LEU A 178 4.71 2.57 2.30
CA LEU A 178 4.07 3.25 1.17
C LEU A 178 4.73 2.78 -0.13
N ARG A 179 3.91 2.34 -1.09
CA ARG A 179 4.33 2.17 -2.48
C ARG A 179 3.46 2.96 -3.41
N SER A 180 4.07 3.36 -4.51
CA SER A 180 3.40 4.02 -5.62
C SER A 180 3.78 3.31 -6.90
N LEU A 181 2.78 2.99 -7.69
CA LEU A 181 2.94 2.42 -9.01
C LEU A 181 2.31 3.37 -10.02
N GLU A 182 2.99 3.56 -11.15
CA GLU A 182 2.61 4.53 -12.15
C GLU A 182 2.58 3.88 -13.53
N TRP A 183 1.48 4.07 -14.25
CA TRP A 183 1.32 3.76 -15.66
C TRP A 183 1.42 5.08 -16.45
N ARG A 184 2.45 5.20 -17.29
CA ARG A 184 2.66 6.39 -18.13
C ARG A 184 3.34 6.10 -19.47
N PRO A 185 2.93 6.78 -20.56
CA PRO A 185 1.64 7.45 -20.72
C PRO A 185 0.53 6.42 -20.96
N VAL A 186 -0.67 6.67 -20.45
CA VAL A 186 -1.89 5.98 -20.87
C VAL A 186 -2.67 6.90 -21.79
N VAL A 187 -3.10 6.40 -22.95
CA VAL A 187 -3.99 7.15 -23.84
C VAL A 187 -5.41 6.66 -23.59
N PHE A 188 -6.29 7.58 -23.17
CA PHE A 188 -7.72 7.34 -23.14
C PHE A 188 -8.31 7.82 -24.45
N TYR A 189 -8.69 6.86 -25.29
CA TYR A 189 -9.37 7.14 -26.54
C TYR A 189 -10.84 7.46 -26.25
N PRO A 190 -11.46 8.39 -27.00
CA PRO A 190 -12.90 8.47 -27.06
C PRO A 190 -13.47 7.10 -27.42
N GLN A 191 -14.41 6.61 -26.60
CA GLN A 191 -15.21 5.46 -26.99
C GLN A 191 -16.01 5.87 -28.23
N PRO A 192 -15.94 5.13 -29.35
CA PRO A 192 -16.63 5.48 -30.58
C PRO A 192 -18.15 5.26 -30.54
N ASP A 193 -18.75 5.18 -29.35
CA ASP A 193 -20.21 5.28 -29.13
C ASP A 193 -20.58 6.77 -29.15
N PHE A 194 -20.75 7.30 -30.36
CA PHE A 194 -21.06 8.70 -30.59
C PHE A 194 -22.53 9.01 -30.32
N SER A 195 -23.40 8.02 -30.46
CA SER A 195 -24.84 8.10 -30.23
C SER A 195 -25.23 8.05 -28.74
N GLY A 196 -24.38 7.44 -27.91
CA GLY A 196 -24.55 7.27 -26.46
C GLY A 196 -25.47 6.10 -26.08
N ASP A 197 -25.65 5.12 -26.97
CA ASP A 197 -26.58 4.00 -26.78
C ASP A 197 -25.91 2.77 -26.13
N GLY A 198 -24.61 2.86 -25.83
CA GLY A 198 -23.80 1.84 -25.20
C GLY A 198 -23.22 0.82 -26.19
N LYS A 199 -23.34 1.04 -27.50
CA LYS A 199 -22.78 0.19 -28.55
C LYS A 199 -21.91 1.03 -29.49
N VAL A 200 -21.06 0.34 -30.23
CA VAL A 200 -20.33 0.93 -31.36
C VAL A 200 -20.82 0.25 -32.62
N ASP A 201 -21.74 0.89 -33.33
CA ASP A 201 -22.36 0.31 -34.52
C ASP A 201 -22.52 1.31 -35.68
N PHE A 202 -23.41 1.00 -36.61
CA PHE A 202 -23.61 1.82 -37.81
C PHE A 202 -24.14 3.22 -37.50
N ASP A 203 -24.89 3.40 -36.41
CA ASP A 203 -25.38 4.72 -36.02
C ASP A 203 -24.21 5.64 -35.64
N ASP A 204 -23.21 5.10 -34.95
CA ASP A 204 -21.96 5.81 -34.65
C ASP A 204 -21.10 6.02 -35.90
N PHE A 205 -21.05 5.03 -36.79
CA PHE A 205 -20.32 5.16 -38.05
C PHE A 205 -20.84 6.33 -38.87
N PHE A 206 -22.16 6.53 -38.96
CA PHE A 206 -22.72 7.66 -39.70
C PHE A 206 -22.38 9.01 -39.04
N LEU A 207 -22.39 9.08 -37.71
CA LEU A 207 -21.97 10.28 -36.97
C LEU A 207 -20.48 10.60 -37.21
N PHE A 208 -19.62 9.58 -37.23
CA PHE A 208 -18.20 9.71 -37.54
C PHE A 208 -17.97 10.13 -38.99
N ALA A 209 -18.62 9.45 -39.94
CA ALA A 209 -18.50 9.73 -41.37
C ALA A 209 -18.92 11.16 -41.72
N ASP A 210 -19.93 11.69 -41.02
CA ASP A 210 -20.34 13.08 -41.16
C ASP A 210 -19.23 14.06 -40.76
N ALA A 211 -18.39 13.71 -39.77
CA ALA A 211 -17.28 14.52 -39.29
C ALA A 211 -15.95 14.28 -40.02
N PHE A 212 -15.82 13.16 -40.75
CA PHE A 212 -14.59 12.75 -41.41
C PHE A 212 -14.02 13.81 -42.37
N GLY A 213 -12.73 14.11 -42.24
CA GLY A 213 -12.04 15.12 -43.03
C GLY A 213 -12.44 16.57 -42.74
N ARG A 214 -13.34 16.83 -41.77
CA ARG A 214 -13.66 18.19 -41.33
C ARG A 214 -12.58 18.72 -40.40
N ALA A 215 -12.41 20.04 -40.38
CA ALA A 215 -11.54 20.70 -39.41
C ALA A 215 -12.06 20.47 -37.98
N LYS A 216 -11.12 20.30 -37.04
CA LYS A 216 -11.42 20.17 -35.61
C LYS A 216 -12.13 21.41 -35.07
N SER A 217 -13.21 21.19 -34.34
CA SER A 217 -14.04 22.21 -33.68
C SER A 217 -14.60 21.62 -32.38
N PRO A 218 -15.15 22.42 -31.45
CA PRO A 218 -15.75 21.88 -30.23
C PRO A 218 -16.89 20.86 -30.44
N ILE A 219 -17.45 20.78 -31.65
CA ILE A 219 -18.50 19.81 -32.02
C ILE A 219 -17.88 18.53 -32.63
N THR A 220 -16.76 18.67 -33.34
CA THR A 220 -16.12 17.58 -34.09
C THR A 220 -14.92 16.96 -33.38
N GLU A 221 -14.39 17.60 -32.33
CA GLU A 221 -13.21 17.10 -31.58
C GLU A 221 -13.41 15.73 -30.95
N ARG A 222 -14.66 15.32 -30.72
CA ARG A 222 -14.98 13.99 -30.18
C ARG A 222 -14.72 12.85 -31.17
N TYR A 223 -14.59 13.15 -32.47
CA TYR A 223 -14.35 12.17 -33.54
C TYR A 223 -12.85 12.02 -33.89
N ASP A 224 -12.00 12.90 -33.37
CA ASP A 224 -10.54 12.78 -33.38
C ASP A 224 -10.17 11.82 -32.24
N LEU A 225 -10.11 10.54 -32.56
CA LEU A 225 -9.93 9.45 -31.63
C LEU A 225 -8.48 9.36 -31.15
N ASP A 226 -7.50 9.61 -32.02
CA ASP A 226 -6.07 9.50 -31.69
C ASP A 226 -5.45 10.80 -31.14
N TRP A 227 -6.20 11.90 -31.14
CA TRP A 227 -5.82 13.23 -30.68
C TRP A 227 -4.70 13.91 -31.50
N ASP A 228 -4.50 13.52 -32.76
CA ASP A 228 -3.49 14.13 -33.63
C ASP A 228 -3.93 15.49 -34.21
N GLY A 229 -5.20 15.85 -34.03
CA GLY A 229 -5.78 17.11 -34.48
C GLY A 229 -6.46 17.04 -35.86
N ALA A 230 -6.46 15.89 -36.51
CA ALA A 230 -7.24 15.58 -37.70
C ALA A 230 -8.40 14.62 -37.36
N ILE A 231 -9.32 14.46 -38.31
CA ILE A 231 -10.35 13.40 -38.26
C ILE A 231 -10.18 12.63 -39.56
N ASP A 232 -9.37 11.58 -39.54
CA ASP A 232 -8.92 10.88 -40.73
C ASP A 232 -8.91 9.35 -40.60
N PHE A 233 -8.20 8.68 -41.52
CA PHE A 233 -8.17 7.23 -41.56
C PHE A 233 -7.57 6.60 -40.31
N THR A 234 -6.73 7.31 -39.58
CA THR A 234 -6.16 6.83 -38.31
C THR A 234 -7.26 6.69 -37.26
N ASP A 235 -8.14 7.69 -37.17
CA ASP A 235 -9.35 7.61 -36.32
C ASP A 235 -10.30 6.53 -36.80
N PHE A 236 -10.47 6.37 -38.12
CA PHE A 236 -11.31 5.31 -38.66
C PHE A 236 -10.84 3.90 -38.25
N PHE A 237 -9.52 3.65 -38.18
CA PHE A 237 -9.03 2.36 -37.73
C PHE A 237 -9.28 2.13 -36.23
N LEU A 238 -9.16 3.16 -35.39
CA LEU A 238 -9.55 3.07 -33.98
C LEU A 238 -11.05 2.82 -33.81
N PHE A 239 -11.89 3.46 -34.64
CA PHE A 239 -13.32 3.19 -34.70
C PHE A 239 -13.61 1.73 -35.09
N ALA A 240 -12.99 1.25 -36.17
CA ALA A 240 -13.21 -0.08 -36.71
C ALA A 240 -12.77 -1.18 -35.72
N ASP A 241 -11.71 -0.94 -34.95
CA ASP A 241 -11.25 -1.86 -33.90
C ASP A 241 -12.27 -2.02 -32.77
N ALA A 242 -13.14 -1.04 -32.54
CA ALA A 242 -14.19 -1.08 -31.54
C ALA A 242 -15.57 -1.52 -32.10
N PHE A 243 -15.73 -1.55 -33.42
CA PHE A 243 -17.03 -1.79 -34.07
C PHE A 243 -17.58 -3.19 -33.80
N GLY A 244 -18.85 -3.26 -33.37
CA GLY A 244 -19.59 -4.50 -33.16
C GLY A 244 -19.19 -5.32 -31.92
N LYS A 245 -18.47 -4.71 -30.97
CA LYS A 245 -18.06 -5.31 -29.70
C LYS A 245 -19.05 -5.04 -28.56
#